data_AF-A0A0A8ECK1-F1
#
_entry.id   AF-A0A0A8ECK1-F1
#
_cell.length_a   1.000
_cell.length_b   1.000
_cell.length_c   1.000
_cell.angle_alpha   90.00
_cell.angle_beta   90.00
_cell.angle_gamma   90.00
#
_symmetry.space_group_name_H-M   'P 1'
#
loop_
_entity.id
_entity.type
_entity.pdbx_description
1 polymer ?
#
loop_
_entity_poly.entity_id
_entity_poly.type
_entity_poly.pdbx_seq_one_letter_code
_entity_poly.pdbx_strand_id
1 'polypeptide(L)' 'MTVLRFPPDLGALLQQHAERDRTDITAADVRAYAAVMARHAGTDQLHAEGAHAVHDVPGRHQGATPAEAAAHFSFT' A
#
# COMPACT_ATOMS: atom_id res chain seq x y z
N MET A 1 -8.94 14.95 6.50
CA MET A 1 -8.52 14.42 5.18
C MET A 1 -8.69 12.91 5.18
N THR A 2 -9.14 12.30 4.09
CA THR A 2 -9.16 10.84 3.94
C THR A 2 -7.97 10.40 3.08
N VAL A 3 -7.27 9.36 3.52
CA VAL A 3 -6.08 8.82 2.84
C VAL A 3 -6.38 7.43 2.32
N LEU A 4 -6.06 7.21 1.04
CA LEU A 4 -6.04 5.88 0.43
C LEU A 4 -4.60 5.39 0.45
N ARG A 5 -4.34 4.30 1.17
CA ARG A 5 -3.00 3.73 1.33
C ARG A 5 -2.90 2.42 0.57
N PHE A 6 -1.87 2.25 -0.23
CA PHE A 6 -1.51 0.92 -0.75
C PHE A 6 -0.56 0.26 0.26
N PRO A 7 -0.93 -0.87 0.90
CA PRO A 7 -0.09 -1.51 1.90
C PRO A 7 1.25 -1.91 1.28
N PRO A 8 2.40 -1.45 1.83
CA PRO A 8 3.72 -1.76 1.31
C PRO A 8 4.19 -3.15 1.80
N ASP A 9 3.33 -4.17 1.69
CA ASP A 9 3.68 -5.53 2.12
C ASP A 9 4.91 -6.01 1.33
N LEU A 10 5.99 -6.30 2.06
CA LEU A 10 7.28 -6.61 1.43
C LEU A 10 7.19 -7.87 0.57
N GLY A 11 6.44 -8.89 1.00
CA GLY A 11 6.25 -10.12 0.25
C GLY A 11 5.56 -9.86 -1.09
N ALA A 12 4.44 -9.14 -1.05
CA ALA A 12 3.70 -8.75 -2.23
C ALA A 12 4.53 -7.86 -3.17
N LEU A 13 5.29 -6.90 -2.65
CA LEU A 13 6.12 -6.01 -3.46
C LEU A 13 7.26 -6.77 -4.16
N LEU A 14 7.92 -7.71 -3.47
CA LEU A 14 8.97 -8.54 -4.06
C LEU A 14 8.41 -9.47 -5.14
N GLN A 15 7.25 -10.07 -4.89
CA GLN A 15 6.55 -10.88 -5.88
C GLN A 15 6.19 -10.02 -7.11
N GLN A 16 5.67 -8.81 -6.90
CA GLN A 16 5.32 -7.91 -7.99
C GLN A 16 6.54 -7.49 -8.82
N HIS A 17 7.67 -7.26 -8.18
CA HIS A 17 8.93 -6.95 -8.85
C HIS A 17 9.42 -8.12 -9.71
N ALA A 18 9.40 -9.35 -9.18
CA ALA A 18 9.78 -10.54 -9.91
C ALA A 18 8.91 -10.76 -11.16
N GLU A 19 7.62 -10.43 -11.11
CA GLU A 19 6.70 -10.55 -12.23
C GLU A 19 6.84 -9.45 -13.31
N ARG A 20 7.51 -8.32 -13.01
CA ARG A 20 7.53 -7.13 -13.88
C ARG A 20 8.71 -7.02 -14.85
N ASP A 21 9.67 -7.96 -14.79
CA ASP A 21 10.89 -7.97 -15.61
C ASP A 21 11.53 -6.57 -15.79
N ARG A 22 11.65 -5.85 -14.66
CA ARG A 22 12.23 -4.50 -14.60
C ARG A 22 13.68 -4.62 -14.13
N THR A 23 14.61 -4.12 -14.95
CA THR A 23 16.06 -4.16 -14.67
C THR A 23 16.58 -2.90 -13.99
N ASP A 24 15.78 -1.84 -13.96
CA ASP A 24 16.09 -0.53 -13.37
C ASP A 24 15.78 -0.43 -11.87
N ILE A 25 15.10 -1.43 -11.31
CA ILE A 25 14.72 -1.50 -9.90
C ILE A 25 15.22 -2.84 -9.38
N THR A 26 15.96 -2.83 -8.27
CA THR A 26 16.45 -4.06 -7.64
C THR A 26 15.56 -4.48 -6.47
N ALA A 27 15.68 -5.74 -6.05
CA ALA A 27 15.07 -6.22 -4.81
C ALA A 27 15.55 -5.45 -3.56
N ALA A 28 16.74 -4.83 -3.59
CA ALA A 28 17.21 -3.97 -2.50
C ALA A 28 16.43 -2.65 -2.46
N ASP A 29 16.14 -2.06 -3.63
CA ASP A 29 15.32 -0.85 -3.74
C ASP A 29 13.89 -1.09 -3.24
N VAL A 30 13.33 -2.25 -3.57
CA VAL A 30 12.01 -2.66 -3.06
C VAL A 30 11.99 -2.75 -1.53
N ARG A 31 13.03 -3.35 -0.93
CA ARG A 31 13.15 -3.42 0.55
C ARG A 31 13.31 -2.05 1.18
N ALA A 32 14.14 -1.19 0.58
CA ALA A 32 14.34 0.18 1.05
C ALA A 32 13.03 0.97 1.01
N TYR A 33 12.28 0.87 -0.08
CA TYR A 33 10.96 1.48 -0.22
C TYR A 33 9.97 0.96 0.84
N ALA A 34 9.87 -0.36 1.04
CA ALA A 34 8.99 -0.94 2.03
C ALA A 34 9.30 -0.45 3.45
N ALA A 35 10.58 -0.32 3.79
CA ALA A 35 11.03 0.21 5.09
C ALA A 35 10.64 1.69 5.29
N VAL A 36 10.80 2.52 4.26
CA VAL A 36 10.37 3.94 4.30
C VAL A 36 8.86 4.01 4.52
N MET A 37 8.09 3.23 3.78
CA MET A 37 6.63 3.24 3.91
C MET A 37 6.16 2.71 5.27
N ALA A 38 6.79 1.67 5.81
CA ALA A 38 6.47 1.16 7.15
C ALA A 38 6.70 2.22 8.24
N ARG A 39 7.70 3.08 8.07
CA ARG A 39 8.01 4.15 9.02
C ARG A 39 7.06 5.35 8.90
N HIS A 40 6.68 5.71 7.69
CA HIS A 40 6.02 6.99 7.42
C HIS A 40 4.54 6.88 7.03
N ALA A 41 4.11 5.74 6.50
CA ALA A 41 2.73 5.51 6.08
C ALA A 41 1.94 4.62 7.06
N GLY A 42 2.46 4.43 8.29
CA GLY A 42 1.71 3.78 9.37
C GLY A 42 0.44 4.57 9.70
N THR A 43 -0.62 3.88 10.11
CA THR A 43 -1.94 4.50 10.35
C THR A 43 -1.84 5.62 11.40
N ASP A 44 -1.10 5.38 12.48
CA ASP A 44 -0.88 6.37 13.55
C ASP A 44 -0.12 7.61 13.06
N GLN A 45 0.90 7.41 12.22
CA GLN A 45 1.65 8.51 11.61
C GLN A 45 0.77 9.34 10.69
N LEU A 46 -0.04 8.69 9.85
CA LEU A 46 -0.98 9.38 8.96
C LEU A 46 -2.06 10.14 9.75
N HIS A 47 -2.53 9.60 10.88
CA HIS A 47 -3.45 10.31 11.76
C HIS A 47 -2.78 11.53 12.41
N ALA A 48 -1.53 11.41 12.86
CA ALA A 48 -0.76 12.53 13.39
C ALA A 48 -0.55 13.64 12.33
N GLU A 49 -0.50 13.26 11.04
CA GLU A 49 -0.42 14.18 9.90
C GLU A 49 -1.80 14.76 9.48
N GLY A 50 -2.88 14.43 10.19
CA GLY A 50 -4.22 15.00 9.98
C GLY A 50 -5.17 14.13 9.13
N ALA A 51 -4.80 12.88 8.84
CA ALA A 51 -5.74 11.92 8.30
C ALA A 51 -6.85 11.66 9.34
N HIS A 52 -8.10 11.87 8.92
CA HIS A 52 -9.29 11.55 9.72
C HIS A 52 -9.75 10.11 9.45
N ALA A 53 -9.43 9.58 8.27
CA ALA A 53 -9.65 8.20 7.89
C ALA A 53 -8.51 7.73 6.99
N VAL A 54 -8.09 6.48 7.17
CA VAL A 54 -7.08 5.80 6.35
C VAL A 54 -7.70 4.48 5.88
N HIS A 55 -7.76 4.29 4.56
CA HIS A 55 -8.31 3.09 3.95
C HIS A 55 -7.24 2.39 3.15
N ASP A 56 -6.98 1.13 3.48
CA ASP A 56 -6.08 0.30 2.71
C ASP A 56 -6.73 -0.14 1.40
N VAL A 57 -6.05 0.14 0.30
CA VAL A 57 -6.46 -0.24 -1.04
C VAL A 57 -5.91 -1.65 -1.32
N PRO A 58 -6.77 -2.64 -1.59
CA PRO A 58 -6.32 -3.98 -1.90
C PRO A 58 -5.47 -4.01 -3.17
N GLY A 59 -4.36 -4.75 -3.13
CA GLY A 59 -3.51 -5.00 -4.28
C GLY A 59 -4.04 -6.11 -5.19
N ARG A 60 -3.49 -6.22 -6.41
CA ARG A 60 -3.92 -7.22 -7.43
C ARG A 60 -4.00 -8.67 -6.91
N HIS A 61 -3.07 -9.04 -6.02
CA HIS A 61 -2.93 -10.39 -5.49
C HIS A 61 -3.82 -10.66 -4.28
N GLN A 62 -4.49 -9.63 -3.75
CA GLN A 62 -5.42 -9.73 -2.62
C GLN A 62 -6.86 -10.00 -3.07
N GLY A 63 -7.09 -10.18 -4.37
CA GLY A 63 -8.31 -10.79 -4.91
C GLY A 63 -9.61 -10.02 -4.68
N ALA A 64 -9.56 -8.76 -4.26
CA ALA A 64 -10.77 -7.96 -4.04
C ALA A 64 -11.41 -7.61 -5.39
N THR A 65 -12.67 -7.96 -5.56
CA THR A 65 -13.50 -7.47 -6.65
C THR A 65 -13.67 -5.95 -6.54
N PRO A 66 -13.98 -5.23 -7.64
CA PRO A 66 -14.25 -3.80 -7.59
C PRO A 66 -15.34 -3.42 -6.58
N ALA A 67 -16.34 -4.28 -6.36
CA ALA A 67 -17.40 -4.07 -5.39
C ALA A 67 -16.91 -4.19 -3.94
N GLU A 68 -16.07 -5.17 -3.64
CA GLU A 68 -15.44 -5.32 -2.32
C GLU A 68 -14.50 -4.16 -2.03
N ALA A 69 -13.70 -3.74 -3.02
CA ALA A 69 -12.87 -2.54 -2.91
C ALA A 69 -13.71 -1.28 -2.64
N ALA A 70 -14.81 -1.10 -3.37
CA ALA A 70 -15.70 0.05 -3.19
C ALA A 70 -16.37 0.08 -1.81
N ALA A 71 -16.69 -1.08 -1.23
CA ALA A 71 -17.30 -1.17 0.10
C ALA A 71 -16.37 -0.61 1.21
N HIS A 72 -15.05 -0.60 0.99
CA HIS A 72 -14.09 -0.01 1.93
C HIS A 72 -14.09 1.53 1.92
N PHE A 73 -14.68 2.18 0.90
CA PHE A 73 -14.69 3.63 0.73
C PHE A 73 -16.09 4.23 0.94
N SER A 74 -16.73 3.90 2.06
CA SER A 74 -17.98 4.57 2.47
C SER A 74 -17.66 5.90 3.14
N PHE A 75 -18.16 7.00 2.59
CA PHE A 75 -18.01 8.35 3.13
C PHE A 75 -19.37 8.81 3.69
N THR A 76 -19.43 9.10 4.99
CA THR A 76 -20.56 9.79 5.66
C THR A 76 -20.19 11.23 5.98
#